data_AF-A0A9W4XFF3-F1
#
_entry.id   AF-A0A9W4XFF3-F1
#
_cell.length_a   1.000
_cell.length_b   1.000
_cell.length_c   1.000
_cell.angle_alpha   90.00
_cell.angle_beta   90.00
_cell.angle_gamma   90.00
#
_symmetry.space_group_name_H-M   'P 1'
#
loop_
_entity.id
_entity.type
_entity.pdbx_description
1 polymer ?
#
loop_
_entity_poly.entity_id
_entity_poly.type
_entity_poly.pdbx_seq_one_letter_code
_entity_poly.pdbx_strand_id
1 'polypeptide(L)'
;MENSKYSEEFKYFMSSDINYERNKDYWKKNIIDLSNHCIEDWVSNSFGNGTEIKDGNPLFSCRFSSDKALRIIQDVRNPYSPVFASWISNYEIEDNSIEELVIALQPYKDTYSNSKLLIQNYLKGNYKLLQKRLNIKYNKKTNNNRIHHILKFLENTELPSNSWNIKSQEIISNQINHNLFKKINNLNQNLYFYQSTFEDKTLKNSFNSFLKSMEKLNNIITLKYSYDLDKGFRSDAYRKDIVKTFSNLNNYVKNYNSTVDDLEEKYKELKKQFEEHSH
;
A
#
# COMPACT_ATOMS: atom_id res chain seq x y z
N MET A 1 17.91 15.40 6.78
CA MET A 1 18.69 14.14 6.83
C MET A 1 19.54 14.09 5.59
N GLU A 2 20.85 14.20 5.82
CA GLU A 2 21.94 14.16 4.87
C GLU A 2 21.89 12.90 3.98
N ASN A 3 22.57 12.99 2.83
CA ASN A 3 22.89 11.90 1.91
C ASN A 3 23.12 10.57 2.64
N SER A 4 22.07 9.78 2.84
CA SER A 4 22.21 8.40 3.32
C SER A 4 22.83 7.63 2.16
N LYS A 5 24.15 7.48 2.20
CA LYS A 5 24.94 6.76 1.19
C LYS A 5 24.22 5.47 0.80
N TYR A 6 24.03 5.36 -0.50
CA TYR A 6 23.68 4.12 -1.17
C TYR A 6 24.67 3.04 -0.75
N SER A 7 24.21 1.91 -0.21
CA SER A 7 24.91 0.64 -0.51
C SER A 7 24.28 0.16 -1.81
N GLU A 8 25.09 0.03 -2.87
CA GLU A 8 24.65 -0.49 -4.17
C GLU A 8 24.06 -1.91 -4.06
N GLU A 9 24.40 -2.63 -2.98
CA GLU A 9 24.01 -4.02 -2.76
C GLU A 9 22.49 -4.23 -2.64
N PHE A 10 21.71 -3.18 -2.36
CA PHE A 10 20.28 -3.33 -2.06
C PHE A 10 19.31 -2.74 -3.09
N LYS A 11 19.81 -2.04 -4.13
CA LYS A 11 18.96 -1.50 -5.21
C LYS A 11 18.22 -2.59 -5.97
N TYR A 12 18.78 -3.79 -5.95
CA TYR A 12 18.49 -4.90 -6.85
C TYR A 12 18.10 -6.18 -6.09
N PHE A 13 17.58 -6.07 -4.86
CA PHE A 13 17.37 -7.27 -4.05
C PHE A 13 16.26 -8.19 -4.59
N MET A 14 15.22 -7.63 -5.23
CA MET A 14 14.21 -8.43 -5.95
C MET A 14 14.62 -8.75 -7.41
N SER A 15 15.72 -8.19 -7.91
CA SER A 15 16.11 -8.36 -9.32
C SER A 15 17.23 -9.39 -9.51
N SER A 16 17.70 -10.03 -8.44
CA SER A 16 18.71 -11.10 -8.49
C SER A 16 18.48 -12.07 -7.34
N ASP A 17 18.39 -13.36 -7.65
CA ASP A 17 18.29 -14.44 -6.66
C ASP A 17 19.39 -14.35 -5.60
N ILE A 18 20.63 -14.03 -6.02
CA ILE A 18 21.77 -13.91 -5.12
C ILE A 18 21.55 -12.80 -4.08
N ASN A 19 21.00 -11.66 -4.50
CA ASN A 19 20.74 -10.57 -3.57
C ASN A 19 19.56 -10.90 -2.65
N TYR A 20 18.54 -11.60 -3.15
CA TYR A 20 17.42 -12.07 -2.34
C TYR A 20 17.91 -12.97 -1.20
N GLU A 21 18.69 -14.02 -1.53
CA GLU A 21 19.24 -14.95 -0.52
C GLU A 21 20.14 -14.24 0.49
N ARG A 22 21.01 -13.32 0.04
CA ARG A 22 21.86 -12.53 0.96
C ARG A 22 21.04 -11.70 1.95
N ASN A 23 19.91 -11.14 1.52
CA ASN A 23 19.04 -10.36 2.40
C ASN A 23 18.31 -11.28 3.40
N LYS A 24 17.85 -12.45 2.95
CA LYS A 24 17.24 -13.48 3.80
C LYS A 24 18.24 -13.97 4.86
N ASP A 25 19.47 -14.29 4.46
CA ASP A 25 20.56 -14.70 5.34
C ASP A 25 20.95 -13.61 6.35
N TYR A 26 21.00 -12.35 5.90
CA TYR A 26 21.23 -11.22 6.78
C TYR A 26 20.19 -11.18 7.91
N TRP A 27 18.90 -11.26 7.58
CA TRP A 27 17.83 -11.23 8.58
C TRP A 27 17.88 -12.45 9.49
N LYS A 28 18.03 -13.64 8.91
CA LYS A 28 18.15 -14.88 9.67
C LYS A 28 19.26 -14.80 10.71
N LYS A 29 20.48 -14.43 10.29
CA LYS A 29 21.63 -14.27 11.18
C LYS A 29 21.36 -13.25 12.28
N ASN A 30 20.96 -12.04 11.90
CA ASN A 30 20.74 -10.97 12.89
C ASN A 30 19.61 -11.31 13.87
N ILE A 31 18.56 -12.00 13.45
CA ILE A 31 17.44 -12.34 14.35
C ILE A 31 17.83 -13.46 15.31
N ILE A 32 18.57 -14.48 14.84
CA ILE A 32 19.14 -15.53 15.70
C ILE A 32 20.04 -14.92 16.78
N ASP A 33 20.93 -13.99 16.38
CA ASP A 33 21.82 -13.29 17.32
C ASP A 33 21.05 -12.46 18.37
N LEU A 34 19.82 -12.04 18.07
CA LEU A 34 18.99 -11.21 18.95
C LEU A 34 18.13 -12.03 19.92
N SER A 35 17.58 -13.16 19.47
CA SER A 35 16.65 -13.95 20.27
C SER A 35 17.32 -15.11 21.02
N ASN A 36 18.54 -15.50 20.64
CA ASN A 36 19.21 -16.75 21.04
C ASN A 36 18.39 -18.04 20.75
N HIS A 37 17.18 -17.89 20.19
CA HIS A 37 16.15 -18.91 20.02
C HIS A 37 15.31 -18.49 18.81
N CYS A 38 15.58 -19.08 17.66
CA CYS A 38 14.74 -18.94 16.47
C CYS A 38 14.45 -20.38 16.06
N ILE A 39 13.27 -20.89 16.41
CA ILE A 39 13.07 -22.33 16.49
C ILE A 39 12.27 -22.84 15.29
N GLU A 40 11.32 -22.06 14.76
CA GLU A 40 10.38 -22.56 13.74
C GLU A 40 10.04 -21.51 12.68
N ASP A 41 9.92 -21.98 11.43
CA ASP A 41 9.34 -21.19 10.35
C ASP A 41 7.87 -20.88 10.67
N TRP A 42 7.46 -19.63 10.47
CA TRP A 42 6.12 -19.16 10.86
C TRP A 42 5.16 -19.05 9.67
N VAL A 43 5.54 -18.28 8.65
CA VAL A 43 4.76 -18.10 7.42
C VAL A 43 5.50 -18.77 6.28
N SER A 44 4.83 -19.73 5.63
CA SER A 44 5.34 -20.35 4.41
C SER A 44 5.41 -19.32 3.29
N ASN A 45 6.57 -19.27 2.63
CA ASN A 45 6.80 -18.42 1.47
C ASN A 45 6.92 -19.27 0.19
N SER A 46 6.11 -20.32 0.07
CA SER A 46 6.15 -21.24 -1.07
C SER A 46 4.75 -21.52 -1.61
N PHE A 47 4.65 -21.68 -2.92
CA PHE A 47 3.48 -22.22 -3.57
C PHE A 47 3.20 -23.66 -3.10
N GLY A 48 1.99 -24.17 -3.33
CA GLY A 48 1.62 -25.54 -2.95
C GLY A 48 2.47 -26.64 -3.62
N ASN A 49 3.23 -26.29 -4.67
CA ASN A 49 4.20 -27.18 -5.33
C ASN A 49 5.62 -27.09 -4.74
N GLY A 50 5.82 -26.33 -3.64
CA GLY A 50 7.11 -26.12 -2.98
C GLY A 50 8.01 -25.08 -3.64
N THR A 51 7.59 -24.43 -4.72
CA THR A 51 8.36 -23.34 -5.34
C THR A 51 8.29 -22.09 -4.46
N GLU A 52 9.45 -21.55 -4.08
CA GLU A 52 9.53 -20.34 -3.27
C GLU A 52 9.03 -19.09 -4.01
N ILE A 53 8.30 -18.23 -3.30
CA ILE A 53 7.78 -16.95 -3.79
C ILE A 53 8.81 -15.86 -3.46
N LYS A 54 9.49 -15.30 -4.46
CA LYS A 54 10.58 -14.33 -4.25
C LYS A 54 10.15 -12.87 -4.39
N ASP A 55 9.03 -12.50 -3.78
CA ASP A 55 8.46 -11.15 -3.83
C ASP A 55 8.77 -10.29 -2.58
N GLY A 56 9.49 -10.87 -1.61
CA GLY A 56 9.86 -10.21 -0.37
C GLY A 56 8.77 -10.20 0.71
N ASN A 57 7.67 -10.93 0.53
CA ASN A 57 6.56 -11.01 1.47
C ASN A 57 6.12 -12.47 1.78
N PRO A 58 6.70 -13.12 2.81
CA PRO A 58 7.78 -12.61 3.66
C PRO A 58 9.16 -12.82 3.04
N LEU A 59 10.07 -11.87 3.26
CA LEU A 59 11.50 -12.10 3.03
C LEU A 59 12.06 -13.04 4.13
N PHE A 60 11.57 -12.87 5.35
CA PHE A 60 11.91 -13.70 6.49
C PHE A 60 10.72 -13.77 7.45
N SER A 61 10.45 -14.95 8.01
CA SER A 61 9.49 -15.11 9.08
C SER A 61 9.98 -16.14 10.09
N CYS A 62 9.66 -15.96 11.36
CA CYS A 62 10.00 -16.92 12.39
C CYS A 62 9.05 -16.85 13.58
N ARG A 63 8.92 -17.97 14.28
CA ARG A 63 8.26 -18.05 15.59
C ARG A 63 9.33 -18.10 16.68
N PHE A 64 9.20 -17.22 17.67
CA PHE A 64 10.12 -17.16 18.81
C PHE A 64 9.65 -18.04 19.97
N SER A 65 8.34 -18.11 20.18
CA SER A 65 7.68 -18.82 21.28
C SER A 65 6.24 -19.17 20.90
N SER A 66 5.52 -19.85 21.80
CA SER A 66 4.13 -20.22 21.59
C SER A 66 3.20 -19.02 21.33
N ASP A 67 3.58 -17.82 21.77
CA ASP A 67 2.79 -16.58 21.76
C ASP A 67 3.40 -15.44 20.91
N LYS A 68 4.61 -15.60 20.35
CA LYS A 68 5.30 -14.53 19.61
C LYS A 68 5.87 -14.99 18.28
N ALA A 69 5.61 -14.19 17.26
CA ALA A 69 6.16 -14.36 15.91
C ALA A 69 6.67 -13.04 15.33
N LEU A 70 7.49 -13.16 14.28
CA LEU A 70 8.03 -12.05 13.52
C LEU A 70 7.91 -12.33 12.03
N ARG A 71 7.56 -11.29 11.28
CA ARG A 71 7.59 -11.28 9.83
C ARG A 71 8.28 -10.02 9.32
N ILE A 72 9.27 -10.21 8.46
CA ILE A 72 9.95 -9.16 7.71
C ILE A 72 9.45 -9.19 6.28
N ILE A 73 8.84 -8.09 5.87
CA ILE A 73 8.51 -7.79 4.49
C ILE A 73 9.55 -6.78 4.01
N GLN A 74 10.20 -7.06 2.89
CA GLN A 74 11.17 -6.14 2.30
C GLN A 74 10.74 -5.83 0.87
N ASP A 75 10.64 -4.55 0.55
CA ASP A 75 10.22 -4.07 -0.78
C ASP A 75 11.30 -3.17 -1.39
N VAL A 76 11.30 -3.07 -2.72
CA VAL A 76 12.17 -2.16 -3.47
C VAL A 76 11.89 -0.72 -3.07
N ARG A 77 12.88 0.14 -3.32
CA ARG A 77 12.73 1.56 -2.98
C ARG A 77 11.63 2.19 -3.83
N ASN A 78 10.58 2.68 -3.16
CA ASN A 78 9.45 3.32 -3.79
C ASN A 78 9.07 4.56 -2.97
N PRO A 79 9.10 5.78 -3.56
CA PRO A 79 8.73 7.01 -2.84
C PRO A 79 7.27 7.06 -2.39
N TYR A 80 6.43 6.18 -2.96
CA TYR A 80 5.01 6.02 -2.67
C TYR A 80 4.71 4.80 -1.80
N SER A 81 5.71 4.05 -1.32
CA SER A 81 5.52 3.03 -0.28
C SER A 81 6.22 3.50 1.00
N PRO A 82 5.76 3.12 2.22
CA PRO A 82 6.47 3.49 3.43
C PRO A 82 7.89 2.95 3.39
N VAL A 83 8.85 3.81 3.73
CA VAL A 83 10.24 3.39 3.94
C VAL A 83 10.32 2.37 5.09
N PHE A 84 9.43 2.52 6.06
CA PHE A 84 9.25 1.60 7.18
C PHE A 84 7.78 1.68 7.64
N ALA A 85 7.18 0.54 7.86
CA ALA A 85 5.90 0.37 8.55
C ALA A 85 5.99 -0.87 9.42
N SER A 86 5.30 -0.84 10.55
CA SER A 86 5.21 -2.00 11.44
C SER A 86 3.87 -2.02 12.14
N TRP A 87 3.34 -3.21 12.37
CA TRP A 87 2.08 -3.43 13.07
C TRP A 87 2.11 -4.76 13.80
N ILE A 88 1.11 -4.96 14.66
CA ILE A 88 0.88 -6.22 15.34
C ILE A 88 -0.31 -6.90 14.67
N SER A 89 -0.12 -8.15 14.26
CA SER A 89 -1.19 -9.04 13.82
C SER A 89 -1.42 -10.08 14.91
N ASN A 90 -2.67 -10.33 15.29
CA ASN A 90 -2.99 -11.40 16.23
C ASN A 90 -3.64 -12.56 15.48
N TYR A 91 -3.19 -13.78 15.78
CA TYR A 91 -3.68 -15.01 15.18
C TYR A 91 -4.16 -15.94 16.29
N GLU A 92 -5.38 -16.45 16.16
CA GLU A 92 -5.88 -17.53 17.00
C GLU A 92 -5.56 -18.86 16.31
N ILE A 93 -4.75 -19.71 16.94
CA ILE A 93 -4.43 -21.05 16.49
C ILE A 93 -4.76 -22.03 17.62
N GLU A 94 -5.77 -22.86 17.39
CA GLU A 94 -6.32 -23.77 18.40
C GLU A 94 -6.76 -22.98 19.66
N ASP A 95 -6.14 -23.25 20.81
CA ASP A 95 -6.39 -22.59 22.09
C ASP A 95 -5.35 -21.50 22.43
N ASN A 96 -4.48 -21.12 21.49
CA ASN A 96 -3.43 -20.14 21.70
C ASN A 96 -3.60 -18.90 20.81
N SER A 97 -3.30 -17.73 21.38
CA SER A 97 -3.19 -16.48 20.63
C SER A 97 -1.72 -16.15 20.38
N ILE A 98 -1.37 -15.92 19.12
CA ILE A 98 -0.02 -15.56 18.68
C ILE A 98 -0.02 -14.09 18.27
N GLU A 99 0.80 -13.30 18.95
CA GLU A 99 1.13 -11.93 18.57
C GLU A 99 2.25 -11.98 17.53
N GLU A 100 2.01 -11.50 16.31
CA GLU A 100 3.02 -11.35 15.25
C GLU A 100 3.43 -9.89 15.12
N LEU A 101 4.72 -9.60 15.31
CA LEU A 101 5.30 -8.34 14.86
C LEU A 101 5.57 -8.41 13.36
N VAL A 102 4.89 -7.56 12.59
CA VAL A 102 5.19 -7.39 11.17
C VAL A 102 6.00 -6.12 10.97
N ILE A 103 7.10 -6.21 10.23
CA ILE A 103 7.91 -5.07 9.81
C ILE A 103 8.02 -5.09 8.29
N ALA A 104 7.44 -4.09 7.63
CA ALA A 104 7.64 -3.80 6.22
C ALA A 104 8.66 -2.68 6.06
N LEU A 105 9.70 -2.89 5.26
CA LEU A 105 10.76 -1.90 5.09
C LEU A 105 11.34 -1.86 3.68
N GLN A 106 11.85 -0.69 3.32
CA GLN A 106 12.73 -0.51 2.18
C GLN A 106 14.19 -0.54 2.67
N PRO A 107 15.16 -0.98 1.83
CA PRO A 107 16.51 -1.21 2.28
C PRO A 107 17.29 0.10 2.46
N TYR A 108 17.36 0.58 3.70
CA TYR A 108 18.18 1.72 4.15
C TYR A 108 18.94 1.30 5.40
N LYS A 109 20.17 1.81 5.59
CA LYS A 109 20.98 1.49 6.78
C LYS A 109 20.21 1.75 8.09
N ASP A 110 19.48 2.86 8.14
CA ASP A 110 18.69 3.24 9.30
C ASP A 110 17.47 2.35 9.51
N THR A 111 16.80 1.86 8.45
CA THR A 111 15.63 0.99 8.60
C THR A 111 16.03 -0.36 9.15
N TYR A 112 17.16 -0.94 8.69
CA TYR A 112 17.73 -2.14 9.29
C TYR A 112 18.04 -1.96 10.78
N SER A 113 18.76 -0.89 11.12
CA SER A 113 19.16 -0.62 12.51
C SER A 113 17.95 -0.42 13.43
N ASN A 114 16.96 0.36 12.98
CA ASN A 114 15.75 0.61 13.74
C ASN A 114 14.83 -0.62 13.82
N SER A 115 14.80 -1.47 12.80
CA SER A 115 14.06 -2.73 12.84
C SER A 115 14.65 -3.68 13.89
N LYS A 116 15.98 -3.82 13.93
CA LYS A 116 16.65 -4.63 14.96
C LYS A 116 16.35 -4.13 16.37
N LEU A 117 16.43 -2.81 16.57
CA LEU A 117 16.07 -2.20 17.86
C LEU A 117 14.59 -2.46 18.21
N LEU A 118 13.67 -2.40 17.23
CA LEU A 118 12.26 -2.69 17.44
C LEU A 118 12.05 -4.16 17.83
N ILE A 119 12.67 -5.11 17.12
CA ILE A 119 12.61 -6.54 17.41
C ILE A 119 13.11 -6.82 18.83
N GLN A 120 14.26 -6.25 19.22
CA GLN A 120 14.78 -6.36 20.57
C GLN A 120 13.79 -5.89 21.65
N ASN A 121 13.12 -4.75 21.42
CA ASN A 121 12.12 -4.23 22.35
C ASN A 121 10.84 -5.08 22.34
N TYR A 122 10.49 -5.67 21.21
CA TYR A 122 9.34 -6.55 21.05
C TYR A 122 9.50 -7.85 21.83
N LEU A 123 10.67 -8.48 21.72
CA LEU A 123 11.02 -9.65 22.53
C LEU A 123 10.90 -9.36 24.03
N LYS A 124 11.27 -8.14 24.45
CA LYS A 124 11.17 -7.65 25.84
C LYS A 124 9.79 -7.13 26.25
N GLY A 125 8.81 -7.05 25.35
CA GLY A 125 7.47 -6.52 25.62
C GLY A 125 7.34 -4.98 25.65
N ASN A 126 8.42 -4.23 25.40
CA ASN A 126 8.48 -2.77 25.56
C ASN A 126 8.52 -2.00 24.22
N TYR A 127 7.83 -2.49 23.19
CA TYR A 127 7.98 -2.00 21.81
C TYR A 127 7.03 -0.88 21.40
N LYS A 128 5.84 -0.77 22.00
CA LYS A 128 4.72 0.05 21.50
C LYS A 128 5.10 1.52 21.22
N LEU A 129 5.83 2.15 22.13
CA LEU A 129 6.26 3.54 21.98
C LEU A 129 7.28 3.70 20.84
N LEU A 130 8.25 2.80 20.74
CA LEU A 130 9.25 2.80 19.68
C LEU A 130 8.59 2.55 18.32
N GLN A 131 7.72 1.55 18.24
CA GLN A 131 6.95 1.22 17.02
C GLN A 131 6.21 2.45 16.50
N LYS A 132 5.44 3.12 17.36
CA LYS A 132 4.71 4.34 17.02
C LYS A 132 5.65 5.45 16.51
N ARG A 133 6.77 5.69 17.19
CA ARG A 133 7.76 6.72 16.81
C ARG A 133 8.39 6.42 15.45
N LEU A 134 8.78 5.16 15.19
CA LEU A 134 9.36 4.76 13.91
C LEU A 134 8.35 4.89 12.78
N ASN A 135 7.11 4.41 12.99
CA ASN A 135 6.04 4.55 12.00
C ASN A 135 5.81 6.02 11.64
N ILE A 136 5.67 6.92 12.63
CA ILE A 136 5.50 8.36 12.38
C ILE A 136 6.71 8.94 11.61
N LYS A 137 7.94 8.68 12.10
CA LYS A 137 9.18 9.20 11.50
C LYS A 137 9.29 8.87 10.02
N TYR A 138 9.08 7.60 9.66
CA TYR A 138 9.30 7.13 8.29
C TYR A 138 8.11 7.38 7.36
N ASN A 139 6.89 7.48 7.91
CA ASN A 139 5.72 7.78 7.11
C ASN A 139 5.59 9.28 6.80
N LYS A 140 6.17 10.20 7.59
CA LYS A 140 6.06 11.65 7.31
C LYS A 140 6.43 12.03 5.87
N LYS A 141 7.64 11.66 5.42
CA LYS A 141 8.09 11.96 4.04
C LYS A 141 7.27 11.19 3.00
N THR A 142 6.96 9.92 3.27
CA THR A 142 6.17 9.07 2.36
C THR A 142 4.78 9.64 2.13
N ASN A 143 4.07 10.03 3.19
CA ASN A 143 2.74 10.61 3.13
C ASN A 143 2.76 11.93 2.37
N ASN A 144 3.77 12.78 2.61
CA ASN A 144 3.94 14.02 1.83
C ASN A 144 4.12 13.74 0.34
N ASN A 145 4.96 12.77 -0.03
CA ASN A 145 5.15 12.37 -1.43
C ASN A 145 3.86 11.83 -2.05
N ARG A 146 3.12 10.98 -1.32
CA ARG A 146 1.83 10.41 -1.76
C ARG A 146 0.79 11.51 -2.00
N ILE A 147 0.62 12.41 -1.04
CA ILE A 147 -0.32 13.52 -1.16
C ILE A 147 0.08 14.41 -2.34
N HIS A 148 1.35 14.81 -2.44
CA HIS A 148 1.81 15.62 -3.57
C HIS A 148 1.59 14.93 -4.92
N HIS A 149 1.80 13.61 -5.00
CA HIS A 149 1.52 12.84 -6.21
C HIS A 149 0.02 12.85 -6.57
N ILE A 150 -0.86 12.68 -5.58
CA ILE A 150 -2.32 12.79 -5.76
C ILE A 150 -2.70 14.18 -6.26
N LEU A 151 -2.25 15.24 -5.58
CA LEU A 151 -2.60 16.62 -5.93
C LEU A 151 -2.16 16.93 -7.37
N LYS A 152 -0.91 16.61 -7.70
CA LYS A 152 -0.38 16.79 -9.05
C LYS A 152 -1.12 15.95 -10.10
N PHE A 153 -1.48 14.71 -9.78
CA PHE A 153 -2.26 13.87 -10.69
C PHE A 153 -3.58 14.55 -11.03
N LEU A 154 -4.32 14.98 -9.99
CA LEU A 154 -5.66 15.56 -10.15
C LEU A 154 -5.65 16.89 -10.89
N GLU A 155 -4.67 17.75 -10.60
CA GLU A 155 -4.44 19.01 -11.33
C GLU A 155 -4.19 18.77 -12.82
N ASN A 156 -3.38 17.76 -13.18
CA ASN A 156 -3.06 17.43 -14.58
C ASN A 156 -4.19 16.71 -15.33
N THR A 157 -5.17 16.16 -14.60
CA THR A 157 -6.33 15.47 -15.17
C THR A 157 -7.59 16.33 -15.14
N GLU A 158 -7.47 17.61 -14.76
CA GLU A 158 -8.55 18.59 -14.75
C GLU A 158 -9.76 18.20 -13.89
N LEU A 159 -9.59 17.31 -12.89
CA LEU A 159 -10.70 16.81 -12.06
C LEU A 159 -11.61 17.95 -11.55
N PRO A 160 -11.14 19.02 -10.87
CA PRO A 160 -12.02 19.99 -10.21
C PRO A 160 -12.85 20.89 -11.15
N SER A 161 -12.93 20.56 -12.44
CA SER A 161 -13.76 21.23 -13.44
C SER A 161 -14.99 20.40 -13.86
N ASN A 162 -15.35 19.34 -13.13
CA ASN A 162 -16.33 18.33 -13.53
C ASN A 162 -15.99 17.63 -14.86
N SER A 163 -14.74 17.71 -15.32
CA SER A 163 -14.28 17.16 -16.60
C SER A 163 -14.35 15.63 -16.65
N TRP A 164 -14.42 14.98 -15.49
CA TRP A 164 -14.54 13.53 -15.38
C TRP A 164 -15.98 13.05 -15.51
N ASN A 165 -16.97 13.90 -15.22
CA ASN A 165 -18.37 13.50 -15.27
C ASN A 165 -18.75 13.03 -16.68
N ILE A 166 -19.48 11.92 -16.74
CA ILE A 166 -19.87 11.27 -18.00
C ILE A 166 -21.39 11.34 -18.22
N LYS A 167 -21.80 11.15 -19.46
CA LYS A 167 -23.19 11.06 -19.92
C LYS A 167 -23.44 9.67 -20.48
N SER A 168 -24.69 9.19 -20.38
CA SER A 168 -25.09 7.91 -20.98
C SER A 168 -24.78 7.85 -22.48
N GLN A 169 -24.88 8.98 -23.18
CA GLN A 169 -24.57 9.05 -24.61
C GLN A 169 -23.10 8.75 -24.90
N GLU A 170 -22.16 9.17 -24.06
CA GLU A 170 -20.72 8.92 -24.27
C GLU A 170 -20.37 7.44 -24.12
N ILE A 171 -21.13 6.71 -23.28
CA ILE A 171 -21.01 5.25 -23.17
C ILE A 171 -21.56 4.57 -24.42
N ILE A 172 -22.70 5.07 -24.94
CA ILE A 172 -23.34 4.52 -26.13
C ILE A 172 -22.51 4.78 -27.40
N SER A 173 -21.92 5.97 -27.51
CA SER A 173 -21.10 6.41 -28.65
C SER A 173 -19.64 5.99 -28.56
N ASN A 174 -19.25 5.26 -27.50
CA ASN A 174 -17.87 4.81 -27.25
C ASN A 174 -16.86 5.95 -27.11
N GLN A 175 -17.30 7.07 -26.53
CA GLN A 175 -16.51 8.28 -26.33
C GLN A 175 -15.95 8.41 -24.91
N ILE A 176 -16.16 7.41 -24.04
CA ILE A 176 -15.58 7.44 -22.69
C ILE A 176 -14.05 7.50 -22.74
N ASN A 177 -13.46 8.30 -21.86
CA ASN A 177 -12.01 8.45 -21.78
C ASN A 177 -11.37 7.23 -21.08
N HIS A 178 -11.18 6.15 -21.82
CA HIS A 178 -10.58 4.91 -21.29
C HIS A 178 -9.16 5.11 -20.75
N ASN A 179 -8.40 6.04 -21.34
CA ASN A 179 -7.07 6.38 -20.84
C ASN A 179 -7.12 7.00 -19.44
N LEU A 180 -8.13 7.82 -19.16
CA LEU A 180 -8.37 8.34 -17.81
C LEU A 180 -8.72 7.20 -16.85
N PHE A 181 -9.57 6.25 -17.26
CA PHE A 181 -9.92 5.10 -16.40
C PHE A 181 -8.68 4.27 -16.03
N LYS A 182 -7.79 3.98 -16.98
CA LYS A 182 -6.49 3.32 -16.69
C LYS A 182 -5.64 4.12 -15.71
N LYS A 183 -5.55 5.44 -15.90
CA LYS A 183 -4.80 6.34 -15.01
C LYS A 183 -5.35 6.31 -13.59
N ILE A 184 -6.68 6.34 -13.42
CA ILE A 184 -7.37 6.23 -12.13
C ILE A 184 -7.05 4.89 -11.47
N ASN A 185 -7.19 3.77 -12.20
CA ASN A 185 -6.87 2.45 -11.66
C ASN A 185 -5.40 2.35 -11.22
N ASN A 186 -4.46 2.82 -12.04
CA ASN A 186 -3.04 2.82 -11.71
C ASN A 186 -2.73 3.67 -10.47
N LEU A 187 -3.34 4.85 -10.34
CA LEU A 187 -3.20 5.66 -9.13
C LEU A 187 -3.74 4.92 -7.91
N ASN A 188 -4.91 4.29 -8.02
CA ASN A 188 -5.49 3.51 -6.93
C ASN A 188 -4.58 2.37 -6.50
N GLN A 189 -4.05 1.56 -7.43
CA GLN A 189 -3.13 0.47 -7.09
C GLN A 189 -1.86 0.95 -6.38
N ASN A 190 -1.30 2.09 -6.79
CA ASN A 190 -0.07 2.62 -6.20
C ASN A 190 -0.24 3.17 -4.77
N LEU A 191 -1.45 3.55 -4.37
CA LEU A 191 -1.70 4.21 -3.07
C LEU A 191 -2.00 3.25 -1.91
N TYR A 192 -2.34 1.99 -2.20
CA TYR A 192 -2.83 1.02 -1.21
C TYR A 192 -1.76 0.08 -0.62
N PHE A 193 -0.49 0.26 -0.99
CA PHE A 193 0.60 -0.53 -0.40
C PHE A 193 0.91 -0.06 1.03
N TYR A 194 0.52 -0.87 2.03
CA TYR A 194 0.80 -0.73 3.48
C TYR A 194 0.05 0.35 4.27
N GLN A 195 -0.12 0.11 5.57
CA GLN A 195 -0.78 1.05 6.50
C GLN A 195 0.02 2.35 6.64
N SER A 196 -0.57 3.46 6.22
CA SER A 196 -0.01 4.80 6.46
C SER A 196 -0.25 5.24 7.90
N THR A 197 0.81 5.67 8.59
CA THR A 197 0.70 6.34 9.89
C THR A 197 0.92 7.84 9.74
N PHE A 198 0.04 8.65 10.31
CA PHE A 198 0.13 10.10 10.29
C PHE A 198 0.29 10.62 11.72
N GLU A 199 1.05 11.71 11.86
CA GLU A 199 1.15 12.46 13.11
C GLU A 199 -0.12 13.29 13.34
N ASP A 200 -0.54 14.04 12.31
CA ASP A 200 -1.78 14.81 12.35
C ASP A 200 -3.01 13.94 12.01
N LYS A 201 -4.03 14.01 12.89
CA LYS A 201 -5.25 13.22 12.76
C LYS A 201 -6.21 13.78 11.70
N THR A 202 -6.24 15.09 11.50
CA THR A 202 -7.10 15.76 10.52
C THR A 202 -6.63 15.43 9.10
N LEU A 203 -5.35 15.63 8.80
CA LEU A 203 -4.73 15.26 7.53
C LEU A 203 -4.88 13.76 7.25
N LYS A 204 -4.71 12.90 8.27
CA LYS A 204 -4.98 11.46 8.17
C LYS A 204 -6.40 11.19 7.71
N ASN A 205 -7.38 11.84 8.32
CA ASN A 205 -8.79 11.61 8.03
C ASN A 205 -9.13 12.08 6.61
N SER A 206 -8.65 13.25 6.20
CA SER A 206 -8.86 13.77 4.85
C SER A 206 -8.20 12.88 3.80
N PHE A 207 -6.96 12.43 4.03
CA PHE A 207 -6.27 11.49 3.15
C PHE A 207 -7.03 10.16 3.02
N ASN A 208 -7.42 9.55 4.14
CA ASN A 208 -8.17 8.29 4.12
C ASN A 208 -9.57 8.44 3.48
N SER A 209 -10.22 9.59 3.67
CA SER A 209 -11.50 9.87 3.03
C SER A 209 -11.34 9.99 1.51
N PHE A 210 -10.28 10.66 1.05
CA PHE A 210 -9.94 10.73 -0.36
C PHE A 210 -9.68 9.34 -0.95
N LEU A 211 -8.83 8.52 -0.32
CA LEU A 211 -8.53 7.16 -0.79
C LEU A 211 -9.80 6.31 -0.91
N LYS A 212 -10.68 6.33 0.10
CA LYS A 212 -11.96 5.60 0.05
C LYS A 212 -12.85 6.04 -1.13
N SER A 213 -12.88 7.33 -1.45
CA SER A 213 -13.65 7.83 -2.59
C SER A 213 -13.03 7.40 -3.92
N MET A 214 -11.69 7.45 -4.00
CA MET A 214 -10.92 6.96 -5.14
C MET A 214 -11.14 5.46 -5.40
N GLU A 215 -11.12 4.63 -4.36
CA GLU A 215 -11.39 3.19 -4.47
C GLU A 215 -12.83 2.91 -4.89
N LYS A 216 -13.81 3.65 -4.38
CA LYS A 216 -15.19 3.56 -4.87
C LYS A 216 -15.28 3.86 -6.35
N LEU A 217 -14.63 4.93 -6.80
CA LEU A 217 -14.61 5.29 -8.22
C LEU A 217 -13.95 4.19 -9.06
N ASN A 218 -12.82 3.65 -8.59
CA ASN A 218 -12.14 2.55 -9.26
C ASN A 218 -13.01 1.28 -9.32
N ASN A 219 -13.77 0.98 -8.27
CA ASN A 219 -14.72 -0.12 -8.25
C ASN A 219 -15.87 0.08 -9.24
N ILE A 220 -16.29 1.32 -9.47
CA ILE A 220 -17.31 1.61 -10.49
C ILE A 220 -16.70 1.38 -11.88
N ILE A 221 -15.52 1.93 -12.14
CA ILE A 221 -14.81 1.82 -13.44
C ILE A 221 -14.48 0.36 -13.79
N THR A 222 -14.01 -0.42 -12.82
CA THR A 222 -13.62 -1.83 -13.01
C THR A 222 -14.80 -2.80 -12.85
N LEU A 223 -16.02 -2.28 -12.67
CA LEU A 223 -17.23 -3.07 -12.47
C LEU A 223 -17.05 -4.09 -11.33
N LYS A 224 -16.57 -3.60 -10.18
CA LYS A 224 -16.20 -4.38 -8.99
C LYS A 224 -15.12 -5.43 -9.32
N TYR A 225 -14.05 -5.00 -9.98
CA TYR A 225 -12.93 -5.85 -10.42
C TYR A 225 -13.28 -6.94 -11.45
N SER A 226 -14.50 -6.96 -11.99
CA SER A 226 -14.87 -7.92 -13.03
C SER A 226 -14.36 -7.53 -14.42
N TYR A 227 -14.05 -6.25 -14.61
CA TYR A 227 -13.54 -5.72 -15.87
C TYR A 227 -12.06 -5.33 -15.75
N ASP A 228 -11.27 -5.93 -16.63
CA ASP A 228 -9.83 -5.72 -16.73
C ASP A 228 -9.55 -4.61 -17.77
N LEU A 229 -9.17 -3.43 -17.30
CA LEU A 229 -8.87 -2.26 -18.15
C LEU A 229 -7.62 -2.46 -19.02
N ASP A 230 -6.77 -3.45 -18.71
CA ASP A 230 -5.54 -3.73 -19.45
C ASP A 230 -5.74 -4.73 -20.58
N LYS A 231 -6.78 -5.56 -20.51
CA LYS A 231 -7.27 -6.29 -21.68
C LYS A 231 -7.93 -5.31 -22.65
N GLY A 232 -7.64 -5.46 -23.94
CA GLY A 232 -8.07 -4.52 -24.98
C GLY A 232 -9.52 -4.09 -24.82
N PHE A 233 -9.75 -2.77 -24.70
CA PHE A 233 -11.05 -2.21 -24.39
C PHE A 233 -12.07 -2.53 -25.48
N ARG A 234 -13.13 -3.24 -25.11
CA ARG A 234 -14.25 -3.57 -26.00
C ARG A 234 -15.50 -2.90 -25.46
N SER A 235 -15.85 -1.75 -26.04
CA SER A 235 -16.94 -0.91 -25.56
C SER A 235 -18.30 -1.63 -25.45
N ASP A 236 -18.64 -2.48 -26.42
CA ASP A 236 -19.88 -3.28 -26.37
C ASP A 236 -19.87 -4.30 -25.22
N ALA A 237 -18.72 -4.90 -24.95
CA ALA A 237 -18.57 -5.83 -23.81
C ALA A 237 -18.67 -5.05 -22.49
N TYR A 238 -17.94 -3.95 -22.37
CA TYR A 238 -17.97 -3.08 -21.21
C TYR A 238 -19.39 -2.58 -20.90
N ARG A 239 -20.14 -2.15 -21.92
CA ARG A 239 -21.54 -1.74 -21.78
C ARG A 239 -22.44 -2.88 -21.29
N LYS A 240 -22.27 -4.09 -21.82
CA LYS A 240 -23.03 -5.27 -21.35
C LYS A 240 -22.74 -5.56 -19.89
N ASP A 241 -21.47 -5.47 -19.49
CA ASP A 241 -21.04 -5.70 -18.12
C ASP A 241 -21.52 -4.59 -17.17
N ILE A 242 -21.60 -3.34 -17.64
CA ILE A 242 -22.26 -2.24 -16.89
C ILE A 242 -23.71 -2.61 -16.59
N VAL A 243 -24.48 -2.99 -17.60
CA VAL A 243 -25.91 -3.34 -17.43
C VAL A 243 -26.06 -4.53 -16.48
N LYS A 244 -25.18 -5.52 -16.57
CA LYS A 244 -25.14 -6.66 -15.64
C LYS A 244 -24.85 -6.24 -14.19
N THR A 245 -23.94 -5.29 -13.99
CA THR A 245 -23.46 -4.90 -12.65
C THR A 245 -24.33 -3.84 -11.96
N PHE A 246 -24.89 -2.91 -12.74
CA PHE A 246 -25.63 -1.74 -12.26
C PHE A 246 -27.11 -1.71 -12.71
N SER A 247 -27.58 -2.79 -13.31
CA SER A 247 -28.91 -2.99 -13.89
C SER A 247 -29.22 -2.14 -15.13
N ASN A 248 -28.69 -0.92 -15.24
CA ASN A 248 -28.79 -0.08 -16.42
C ASN A 248 -27.69 1.01 -16.47
N LEU A 249 -27.56 1.66 -17.63
CA LEU A 249 -26.57 2.72 -17.86
C LEU A 249 -26.79 3.96 -16.99
N ASN A 250 -28.04 4.35 -16.72
CA ASN A 250 -28.33 5.56 -15.95
C ASN A 250 -27.90 5.41 -14.49
N ASN A 251 -28.08 4.22 -13.91
CA ASN A 251 -27.59 3.91 -12.56
C ASN A 251 -26.06 3.98 -12.50
N TYR A 252 -25.36 3.43 -13.51
CA TYR A 252 -23.91 3.53 -13.59
C TYR A 252 -23.44 4.98 -13.68
N VAL A 253 -24.01 5.78 -14.59
CA VAL A 253 -23.67 7.21 -14.75
C VAL A 253 -23.94 7.98 -13.47
N LYS A 254 -25.11 7.77 -12.83
CA LYS A 254 -25.44 8.42 -11.56
C LYS A 254 -24.43 8.07 -10.47
N ASN A 255 -24.10 6.79 -10.31
CA ASN A 255 -23.14 6.34 -9.30
C ASN A 255 -21.74 6.90 -9.59
N TYR A 256 -21.30 6.84 -10.85
CA TYR A 256 -20.01 7.37 -11.28
C TYR A 256 -19.92 8.87 -10.99
N ASN A 257 -20.85 9.68 -11.51
CA ASN A 257 -20.80 11.14 -11.36
C ASN A 257 -20.91 11.55 -9.88
N SER A 258 -21.82 10.95 -9.11
CA SER A 258 -21.91 11.24 -7.67
C SER A 258 -20.63 10.91 -6.90
N THR A 259 -19.86 9.92 -7.36
CA THR A 259 -18.57 9.55 -6.76
C THR A 259 -17.47 10.51 -7.20
N VAL A 260 -17.50 10.99 -8.44
CA VAL A 260 -16.61 12.06 -8.94
C VAL A 260 -16.84 13.35 -8.15
N ASP A 261 -18.09 13.76 -7.97
CA ASP A 261 -18.44 14.96 -7.19
C ASP A 261 -17.97 14.85 -5.72
N ASP A 262 -18.16 13.69 -5.07
CA ASP A 262 -17.62 13.45 -3.72
C ASP A 262 -16.08 13.49 -3.71
N LEU A 263 -15.43 12.89 -4.71
CA LEU A 263 -13.97 12.88 -4.83
C LEU A 263 -13.41 14.29 -5.00
N GLU A 264 -14.08 15.16 -5.77
CA GLU A 264 -13.72 16.58 -5.91
C GLU A 264 -13.75 17.31 -4.56
N GLU A 265 -14.80 17.11 -3.77
CA GLU A 265 -14.91 17.69 -2.43
C GLU A 265 -13.83 17.14 -1.48
N LYS A 266 -13.54 15.83 -1.53
CA LYS A 266 -12.46 15.23 -0.72
C LYS A 266 -11.09 15.72 -1.16
N TYR A 267 -10.88 15.98 -2.44
CA TYR A 267 -9.66 16.57 -2.97
C TYR A 267 -9.45 17.99 -2.44
N LYS A 268 -10.47 18.85 -2.50
CA LYS A 268 -10.40 20.23 -1.97
C LYS A 268 -10.02 20.23 -0.50
N GLU A 269 -10.66 19.36 0.30
CA GLU A 269 -10.36 19.21 1.72
C GLU A 269 -8.94 18.69 1.95
N LEU A 270 -8.51 17.65 1.24
CA LEU A 270 -7.14 17.12 1.36
C LEU A 270 -6.09 18.18 1.01
N LYS A 271 -6.31 18.95 -0.07
CA LYS A 271 -5.40 20.02 -0.50
C LYS A 271 -5.28 21.10 0.57
N LYS A 272 -6.41 21.60 1.07
CA LYS A 272 -6.45 22.58 2.16
C LYS A 272 -5.69 22.10 3.40
N GLN A 273 -6.01 20.89 3.88
CA GLN A 273 -5.34 20.33 5.06
C GLN A 273 -3.83 20.17 4.82
N PHE A 274 -3.41 19.75 3.63
CA PHE A 274 -1.99 19.58 3.33
C PHE A 274 -1.23 20.91 3.27
N GLU A 275 -1.83 21.97 2.72
CA GLU A 275 -1.27 23.31 2.69
C GLU A 275 -1.11 23.89 4.10
N GLU A 276 -2.12 23.77 4.96
CA GLU A 276 -2.08 24.20 6.36
C GLU A 276 -0.96 23.51 7.18
N HIS A 277 -0.59 22.27 6.82
CA HIS A 277 0.47 21.51 7.49
C HIS A 277 1.88 21.72 6.91
N SER A 278 1.97 22.35 5.74
CA SER A 278 3.24 22.59 5.05
C SER A 278 3.88 23.94 5.42
N HIS A 279 3.18 24.76 6.20
CA HIS A 279 3.61 26.05 6.75
C HIS A 279 3.88 25.96 8.26
#